data_AF-R0KP03-F1
#
_entry.id   AF-R0KP03-F1
#
_cell.length_a   1.000
_cell.length_b   1.000
_cell.length_c   1.000
_cell.angle_alpha   90.00
_cell.angle_beta   90.00
_cell.angle_gamma   90.00
#
_symmetry.space_group_name_H-M   'P 1'
#
loop_
_entity.id
_entity.type
_entity.pdbx_description
1 polymer ?
#
loop_
_entity_poly.entity_id
_entity_poly.type
_entity_poly.pdbx_seq_one_letter_code
_entity_poly.pdbx_strand_id
1 'polypeptide(L)'
;MDIQVGYKLFVKKKSEKQRAEILGMRSTTKGMEYYVHYIDLNRRLDEWVSYDLLDLDDPTQIEIPKKKKKIEDTKVVKKTTDNPEEEIKIKTREEEYKIKNIKNLVFGDYLVEPWYFSPYPKEIAESETVYICEFCLYYFGDLKHFKDHAKVCDLRHPPGREIYRHNGLAFFELDGYVEKKYCRNLALLSKLFLDHKSLYYD
;
A
#
# COMPACT_ATOMS: atom_id res chain seq x y z
N MET A 1 -9.27 -4.20 -29.26
CA MET A 1 -10.28 -4.39 -28.19
C MET A 1 -10.07 -3.28 -27.17
N ASP A 2 -11.13 -2.66 -26.65
CA ASP A 2 -10.98 -1.60 -25.64
C ASP A 2 -10.90 -2.23 -24.24
N ILE A 3 -9.71 -2.21 -23.64
CA ILE A 3 -9.44 -2.86 -22.37
C ILE A 3 -9.80 -1.92 -21.24
N GLN A 4 -10.50 -2.42 -20.22
CA GLN A 4 -10.95 -1.62 -19.08
C GLN A 4 -10.57 -2.28 -17.75
N VAL A 5 -10.60 -1.47 -16.68
CA VAL A 5 -10.44 -1.97 -15.31
C VAL A 5 -11.52 -3.03 -15.00
N GLY A 6 -11.11 -4.09 -14.33
CA GLY A 6 -11.92 -5.25 -13.96
C GLY A 6 -11.87 -6.40 -14.98
N TYR A 7 -11.21 -6.22 -16.13
CA TYR A 7 -10.97 -7.32 -17.07
C TYR A 7 -10.05 -8.35 -16.46
N LYS A 8 -10.38 -9.64 -16.61
CA LYS A 8 -9.49 -10.74 -16.25
C LYS A 8 -9.02 -11.45 -17.51
N LEU A 9 -7.71 -11.55 -17.66
CA LEU A 9 -7.06 -12.10 -18.85
C LEU A 9 -5.69 -12.70 -18.47
N PHE A 10 -5.02 -13.34 -19.41
CA PHE A 10 -3.66 -13.83 -19.19
C PHE A 10 -2.62 -12.76 -19.53
N VAL A 11 -1.54 -12.73 -18.77
CA VAL A 11 -0.36 -11.89 -19.01
C VAL A 11 0.81 -12.80 -19.35
N LYS A 12 1.48 -12.52 -20.47
CA LYS A 12 2.64 -13.26 -20.96
C LYS A 12 3.86 -12.95 -20.06
N LYS A 13 4.34 -13.94 -19.29
CA LYS A 13 5.62 -13.87 -18.58
C LYS A 13 6.69 -14.73 -19.28
N LYS A 14 7.95 -14.56 -18.86
CA LYS A 14 9.14 -15.19 -19.48
C LYS A 14 9.06 -16.71 -19.64
N SER A 15 8.34 -17.41 -18.75
CA SER A 15 8.25 -18.87 -18.72
C SER A 15 6.83 -19.43 -18.89
N GLU A 16 5.80 -18.63 -18.60
CA GLU A 16 4.41 -19.07 -18.60
C GLU A 16 3.42 -17.90 -18.69
N LYS A 17 2.16 -18.20 -18.95
CA LYS A 17 1.06 -17.24 -18.92
C LYS A 17 0.47 -17.22 -17.51
N GLN A 18 0.38 -16.05 -16.90
CA GLN A 18 -0.23 -15.90 -15.58
C GLN A 18 -1.59 -15.21 -15.70
N ARG A 19 -2.61 -15.75 -15.03
CA ARG A 19 -3.93 -15.14 -15.01
C ARG A 19 -3.92 -13.89 -14.13
N ALA A 20 -4.49 -12.79 -14.62
CA ALA A 20 -4.48 -11.51 -13.93
C ALA A 20 -5.79 -10.74 -14.08
N GLU A 21 -6.06 -9.84 -13.13
CA GLU A 21 -7.12 -8.84 -13.17
C GLU A 21 -6.51 -7.45 -13.34
N ILE A 22 -7.06 -6.67 -14.26
CA ILE A 22 -6.65 -5.27 -14.48
C ILE A 22 -7.29 -4.41 -13.40
N LEU A 23 -6.47 -3.79 -12.56
CA LEU A 23 -6.92 -2.94 -11.46
C LEU A 23 -6.78 -1.44 -11.77
N GLY A 24 -5.91 -1.07 -12.72
CA GLY A 24 -5.67 0.32 -13.07
C GLY A 24 -5.05 0.48 -14.46
N MET A 25 -5.14 1.68 -15.02
CA MET A 25 -4.62 2.03 -16.34
C MET A 25 -3.98 3.40 -16.30
N ARG A 26 -2.87 3.59 -17.01
CA ARG A 26 -2.21 4.90 -17.16
C ARG A 26 -1.61 5.09 -18.54
N SER A 27 -1.58 6.34 -18.99
CA SER A 27 -0.87 6.76 -20.20
C SER A 27 0.55 7.18 -19.84
N THR A 28 1.55 6.60 -20.50
CA THR A 28 2.97 7.00 -20.39
C THR A 28 3.50 7.48 -21.73
N THR A 29 4.72 8.03 -21.75
CA THR A 29 5.42 8.39 -23.01
C THR A 29 5.73 7.20 -23.90
N LYS A 30 5.72 5.98 -23.35
CA LYS A 30 6.00 4.72 -24.05
C LYS A 30 4.75 3.95 -24.47
N GLY A 31 3.55 4.46 -24.12
CA GLY A 31 2.27 3.82 -24.42
C GLY A 31 1.38 3.62 -23.18
N MET A 32 0.33 2.82 -23.35
CA MET A 32 -0.59 2.45 -22.26
C MET A 32 0.00 1.33 -21.40
N GLU A 33 -0.09 1.51 -20.09
CA GLU A 33 0.28 0.49 -19.11
C GLU A 33 -0.92 0.15 -18.22
N TYR A 34 -0.93 -1.10 -17.77
CA TYR A 34 -2.02 -1.72 -17.01
C TYR A 34 -1.46 -2.22 -15.69
N TYR A 35 -2.03 -1.77 -14.57
CA TYR A 35 -1.69 -2.32 -13.26
C TYR A 35 -2.46 -3.61 -13.07
N VAL A 36 -1.75 -4.72 -12.98
CA VAL A 36 -2.35 -6.06 -12.95
C VAL A 36 -2.14 -6.73 -11.61
N HIS A 37 -3.18 -7.37 -11.10
CA HIS A 37 -3.09 -8.30 -9.98
C HIS A 37 -3.15 -9.73 -10.48
N TYR A 38 -2.14 -10.54 -10.15
CA TYR A 38 -2.11 -11.93 -10.54
C TYR A 38 -3.02 -12.78 -9.64
N ILE A 39 -4.02 -13.41 -10.25
CA ILE A 39 -5.02 -14.23 -9.54
C ILE A 39 -4.30 -15.39 -8.85
N ASP A 40 -4.73 -15.68 -7.63
CA ASP A 40 -4.17 -16.71 -6.73
C ASP A 40 -2.70 -16.48 -6.30
N LEU A 41 -2.13 -15.32 -6.64
CA LEU A 41 -0.77 -14.94 -6.24
C LEU A 41 -0.79 -13.77 -5.25
N ASN A 42 0.31 -13.64 -4.51
CA ASN A 42 0.47 -12.57 -3.55
C ASN A 42 0.57 -11.22 -4.26
N ARG A 43 -0.20 -10.22 -3.78
CA ARG A 43 -0.26 -8.86 -4.33
C ARG A 43 1.09 -8.14 -4.43
N ARG A 44 2.12 -8.58 -3.70
CA ARG A 44 3.51 -8.10 -3.87
C ARG A 44 4.11 -8.34 -5.26
N LEU A 45 3.48 -9.22 -6.04
CA LEU A 45 3.86 -9.52 -7.41
C LEU A 45 3.09 -8.66 -8.42
N ASP A 46 2.13 -7.84 -7.96
CA ASP A 46 1.39 -6.92 -8.81
C ASP A 46 2.36 -5.92 -9.45
N GLU A 47 2.14 -5.62 -10.72
CA GLU A 47 3.05 -4.78 -11.48
C GLU A 47 2.32 -4.01 -12.59
N TRP A 48 3.00 -2.99 -13.13
CA TRP A 48 2.59 -2.34 -14.36
C TRP A 48 3.10 -3.15 -15.55
N VAL A 49 2.20 -3.58 -16.43
CA VAL A 49 2.52 -4.30 -17.67
C VAL A 49 2.12 -3.48 -18.88
N SER A 50 2.88 -3.59 -19.97
CA SER A 50 2.52 -2.98 -21.24
C SER A 50 1.39 -3.74 -21.93
N TYR A 51 0.73 -3.07 -22.88
CA TYR A 51 -0.30 -3.69 -23.73
C TYR A 51 0.19 -4.99 -24.40
N ASP A 52 1.45 -5.03 -24.84
CA ASP A 52 2.04 -6.17 -25.57
C ASP A 52 2.16 -7.45 -24.73
N LEU A 53 2.16 -7.32 -23.40
CA LEU A 53 2.21 -8.45 -22.48
C LEU A 53 0.82 -9.02 -22.19
N LEU A 54 -0.26 -8.32 -22.55
CA LEU A 54 -1.61 -8.82 -22.37
C LEU A 54 -1.91 -9.85 -23.47
N ASP A 55 -2.37 -11.02 -23.06
CA ASP A 55 -2.79 -12.06 -23.99
C ASP A 55 -4.23 -11.80 -24.44
N LEU A 56 -4.34 -11.29 -25.67
CA LEU A 56 -5.60 -10.94 -26.32
C LEU A 56 -5.87 -11.84 -27.53
N ASP A 57 -5.04 -12.87 -27.74
CA ASP A 57 -5.06 -13.71 -28.93
C ASP A 57 -6.30 -14.63 -28.94
N ASP A 58 -6.78 -15.03 -27.75
CA ASP A 58 -7.99 -15.82 -27.55
C ASP A 58 -9.06 -15.05 -26.74
N PRO A 59 -10.05 -14.45 -27.43
CA PRO A 59 -11.13 -13.70 -26.77
C PRO A 59 -11.98 -14.51 -25.79
N THR A 60 -11.98 -15.85 -25.89
CA THR A 60 -12.75 -16.70 -24.97
C THR A 60 -12.14 -16.77 -23.57
N GLN A 61 -10.86 -16.42 -23.44
CA GLN A 61 -10.13 -16.41 -22.18
C GLN A 61 -10.20 -15.05 -21.47
N ILE A 62 -10.82 -14.06 -22.10
CA ILE A 62 -11.00 -12.71 -21.54
C ILE A 62 -12.34 -12.66 -20.82
N GLU A 63 -12.31 -12.63 -19.49
CA GLU A 63 -13.50 -12.36 -18.69
C GLU A 63 -13.71 -10.87 -18.54
N ILE A 64 -14.73 -10.37 -19.23
CA ILE A 64 -15.19 -9.00 -19.11
C ILE A 64 -16.02 -8.88 -17.81
N PRO A 65 -15.78 -7.86 -16.97
CA PRO A 65 -16.56 -7.64 -15.77
C PRO A 65 -18.02 -7.43 -16.18
N LYS A 66 -18.89 -8.35 -15.77
CA LYS A 66 -20.34 -8.18 -15.92
C LYS A 66 -20.70 -6.90 -15.15
N LYS A 67 -21.34 -5.92 -15.82
CA LYS A 67 -21.97 -4.78 -15.14
C LYS A 67 -22.86 -5.36 -14.03
N LYS A 68 -22.39 -5.32 -12.78
CA LYS A 68 -23.20 -5.75 -11.64
C LYS A 68 -24.38 -4.78 -11.58
N LYS A 69 -25.60 -5.26 -11.89
CA LYS A 69 -26.76 -4.78 -11.14
C LYS A 69 -26.41 -5.00 -9.68
N LYS A 70 -26.54 -3.96 -8.84
CA LYS A 70 -26.37 -4.05 -7.39
C LYS A 70 -27.13 -5.29 -6.89
N ILE A 71 -26.41 -6.36 -6.58
CA ILE A 71 -26.94 -7.49 -5.84
C ILE A 71 -26.14 -7.48 -4.54
N GLU A 72 -26.88 -7.23 -3.47
CA GLU A 72 -26.41 -7.15 -2.10
C GLU A 72 -26.10 -8.55 -1.58
N ASP A 73 -24.85 -8.99 -1.72
CA ASP A 73 -24.38 -10.13 -0.93
C ASP A 73 -23.86 -9.62 0.42
N THR A 74 -24.81 -9.49 1.34
CA THR A 74 -24.58 -9.23 2.76
C THR A 74 -24.22 -10.53 3.45
N LYS A 75 -22.96 -10.71 3.89
CA LYS A 75 -22.61 -11.39 5.16
C LYS A 75 -21.26 -10.89 5.68
N VAL A 76 -21.24 -9.65 6.16
CA VAL A 76 -20.28 -9.20 7.20
C VAL A 76 -21.12 -8.51 8.26
N VAL A 77 -20.91 -8.90 9.51
CA VAL A 77 -21.67 -8.51 10.69
C VAL A 77 -21.76 -6.98 10.78
N LYS A 78 -22.93 -6.43 10.45
CA LYS A 78 -23.23 -5.01 10.58
C LYS A 78 -23.28 -4.65 12.06
N LYS A 79 -22.34 -3.83 12.53
CA LYS A 79 -22.68 -2.84 13.56
C LYS A 79 -23.54 -1.79 12.85
N THR A 80 -24.85 -1.89 13.03
CA THR A 80 -25.81 -0.91 12.51
C THR A 80 -25.59 0.41 13.24
N THR A 81 -25.01 1.39 12.56
CA THR A 81 -25.28 2.79 12.85
C THR A 81 -26.32 3.27 11.84
N ASP A 82 -27.49 3.71 12.31
CA ASP A 82 -28.67 4.06 11.50
C ASP A 82 -28.53 5.40 10.76
N ASN A 83 -27.31 5.88 10.53
CA ASN A 83 -27.07 7.19 9.92
C ASN A 83 -26.53 7.05 8.48
N PRO A 84 -27.33 7.41 7.46
CA PRO A 84 -26.93 7.35 6.05
C PRO A 84 -25.65 8.15 5.74
N GLU A 85 -25.39 9.23 6.48
CA GLU A 85 -24.18 10.06 6.33
C GLU A 85 -22.90 9.34 6.78
N GLU A 86 -22.99 8.46 7.78
CA GLU A 86 -21.86 7.65 8.25
C GLU A 86 -21.55 6.51 7.28
N GLU A 87 -22.57 5.83 6.73
CA GLU A 87 -22.36 4.81 5.69
C GLU A 87 -21.70 5.40 4.43
N ILE A 88 -22.10 6.61 4.02
CA ILE A 88 -21.48 7.31 2.90
C ILE A 88 -20.02 7.63 3.26
N LYS A 89 -19.74 8.23 4.43
CA LYS A 89 -18.36 8.51 4.88
C LYS A 89 -17.49 7.26 4.92
N ILE A 90 -17.99 6.13 5.40
CA ILE A 90 -17.24 4.86 5.48
C ILE A 90 -16.90 4.38 4.07
N LYS A 91 -17.87 4.36 3.14
CA LYS A 91 -17.63 3.98 1.74
C LYS A 91 -16.65 4.92 1.04
N THR A 92 -16.75 6.23 1.25
CA THR A 92 -15.79 7.20 0.69
C THR A 92 -14.39 6.99 1.24
N ARG A 93 -14.26 6.70 2.55
CA ARG A 93 -12.97 6.38 3.17
C ARG A 93 -12.37 5.10 2.60
N GLU A 94 -13.16 4.05 2.43
CA GLU A 94 -12.73 2.78 1.80
C GLU A 94 -12.22 2.96 0.36
N GLU A 95 -12.80 3.89 -0.39
CA GLU A 95 -12.32 4.26 -1.73
C GLU A 95 -11.02 5.07 -1.69
N GLU A 96 -10.85 6.00 -0.74
CA GLU A 96 -9.57 6.70 -0.50
C GLU A 96 -8.43 5.70 -0.16
N TYR A 97 -8.72 4.66 0.61
CA TYR A 97 -7.74 3.63 0.99
C TYR A 97 -7.22 2.79 -0.20
N LYS A 98 -7.89 2.84 -1.37
CA LYS A 98 -7.45 2.15 -2.59
C LYS A 98 -6.43 2.95 -3.40
N ILE A 99 -6.26 4.23 -3.11
CA ILE A 99 -5.36 5.11 -3.86
C ILE A 99 -4.10 5.34 -3.02
N LYS A 100 -2.92 5.03 -3.59
CA LYS A 100 -1.64 5.33 -2.94
C LYS A 100 -1.53 6.83 -2.69
N ASN A 101 -1.27 7.24 -1.44
CA ASN A 101 -1.13 8.66 -1.10
C ASN A 101 0.33 9.13 -1.08
N ILE A 102 1.29 8.27 -0.73
CA ILE A 102 2.72 8.59 -0.75
C ILE A 102 3.36 8.01 -2.02
N LYS A 103 4.07 8.87 -2.77
CA LYS A 103 4.78 8.48 -4.01
C LYS A 103 6.15 7.87 -3.74
N ASN A 104 6.99 8.59 -3.00
CA ASN A 104 8.38 8.22 -2.74
C ASN A 104 8.65 8.24 -1.24
N LEU A 105 9.37 7.23 -0.76
CA LEU A 105 9.79 7.10 0.62
C LEU A 105 11.31 6.93 0.69
N VAL A 106 11.99 7.72 1.52
CA VAL A 106 13.40 7.50 1.86
C VAL A 106 13.48 6.88 3.25
N PHE A 107 14.14 5.73 3.36
CA PHE A 107 14.39 5.01 4.61
C PHE A 107 15.85 4.53 4.64
N GLY A 108 16.67 5.11 5.50
CA GLY A 108 18.13 4.93 5.43
C GLY A 108 18.67 5.39 4.08
N ASP A 109 19.49 4.56 3.44
CA ASP A 109 20.04 4.82 2.11
C ASP A 109 19.12 4.40 0.94
N TYR A 110 17.90 3.96 1.23
CA TYR A 110 16.98 3.40 0.24
C TYR A 110 15.89 4.38 -0.16
N LEU A 111 15.67 4.51 -1.47
CA LEU A 111 14.47 5.10 -2.06
C LEU A 111 13.48 3.99 -2.40
N VAL A 112 12.30 4.03 -1.79
CA VAL A 112 11.29 2.97 -1.82
C VAL A 112 9.98 3.55 -2.36
N GLU A 113 9.31 2.81 -3.24
CA GLU A 113 7.95 3.12 -3.69
C GLU A 113 6.92 2.38 -2.81
N PRO A 114 6.04 3.08 -2.08
CA PRO A 114 4.95 2.46 -1.32
C PRO A 114 3.94 1.73 -2.19
N TRP A 115 3.25 0.74 -1.61
CA TRP A 115 2.28 -0.09 -2.34
C TRP A 115 0.84 0.27 -2.02
N TYR A 116 0.57 0.69 -0.79
CA TYR A 116 -0.79 0.94 -0.30
C TYR A 116 -0.90 2.30 0.37
N PHE A 117 -2.13 2.79 0.51
CA PHE A 117 -2.43 3.95 1.33
C PHE A 117 -1.97 3.73 2.78
N SER A 118 -1.40 4.76 3.39
CA SER A 118 -1.21 4.86 4.84
C SER A 118 -1.63 6.24 5.36
N PRO A 119 -2.38 6.35 6.46
CA PRO A 119 -2.96 7.61 6.97
C PRO A 119 -1.94 8.51 7.68
N TYR A 120 -0.83 8.84 7.01
CA TYR A 120 0.07 9.90 7.46
C TYR A 120 -0.67 11.25 7.51
N PRO A 121 -0.21 12.21 8.35
CA PRO A 121 -0.75 13.57 8.32
C PRO A 121 -0.74 14.14 6.90
N LYS A 122 -1.80 14.87 6.55
CA LYS A 122 -2.04 15.35 5.17
C LYS A 122 -0.84 16.09 4.59
N GLU A 123 -0.24 16.98 5.36
CA GLU A 123 0.97 17.75 5.01
C GLU A 123 2.16 16.86 4.60
N ILE A 124 2.30 15.70 5.26
CA ILE A 124 3.35 14.73 4.97
C ILE A 124 2.99 13.92 3.74
N ALA A 125 1.75 13.44 3.64
CA ALA A 125 1.29 12.66 2.50
C ALA A 125 1.30 13.42 1.17
N GLU A 126 1.12 14.75 1.21
CA GLU A 126 1.18 15.62 0.02
C GLU A 126 2.60 15.95 -0.43
N SER A 127 3.62 15.59 0.36
CA SER A 127 5.03 15.80 0.00
C SER A 127 5.46 14.88 -1.14
N GLU A 128 6.28 15.37 -2.07
CA GLU A 128 6.78 14.57 -3.20
C GLU A 128 7.65 13.39 -2.75
N THR A 129 8.35 13.54 -1.63
CA THR A 129 9.14 12.49 -0.99
C THR A 129 9.01 12.61 0.52
N VAL A 130 8.66 11.50 1.18
CA VAL A 130 8.62 11.39 2.63
C VAL A 130 9.92 10.77 3.11
N TYR A 131 10.55 11.36 4.12
CA TYR A 131 11.78 10.87 4.72
C TYR A 131 11.49 10.28 6.07
N ILE A 132 11.98 9.07 6.35
CA ILE A 132 11.81 8.41 7.66
C ILE A 132 13.17 8.12 8.28
N CYS A 133 13.32 8.50 9.54
CA CYS A 133 14.47 8.11 10.34
C CYS A 133 14.49 6.59 10.54
N GLU A 134 15.57 5.93 10.14
CA GLU A 134 15.72 4.46 10.25
C GLU A 134 15.70 3.96 11.70
N PHE A 135 16.00 4.84 12.66
CA PHE A 135 16.01 4.52 14.07
C PHE A 135 14.68 4.84 14.72
N CYS A 136 14.29 6.11 14.85
CA CYS A 136 13.09 6.49 15.61
C CYS A 136 11.78 6.41 14.82
N LEU A 137 11.87 6.11 13.51
CA LEU A 137 10.73 6.00 12.58
C LEU A 137 9.93 7.30 12.40
N TYR A 138 10.42 8.43 12.92
CA TYR A 138 9.78 9.72 12.71
C TYR A 138 9.90 10.13 11.23
N TYR A 139 8.83 10.73 10.72
CA TYR A 139 8.65 11.08 9.32
C TYR A 139 8.76 12.59 9.08
N PHE A 140 9.23 12.98 7.90
CA PHE A 140 9.43 14.37 7.49
C PHE A 140 8.99 14.55 6.03
N GLY A 141 8.40 15.69 5.71
CA GLY A 141 8.03 16.05 4.34
C GLY A 141 9.15 16.70 3.54
N ASP A 142 10.24 17.12 4.20
CA ASP A 142 11.38 17.77 3.56
C ASP A 142 12.73 17.29 4.09
N LEU A 143 13.73 17.37 3.22
CA LEU A 143 15.09 16.89 3.46
C LEU A 143 15.81 17.71 4.54
N LYS A 144 15.48 18.99 4.70
CA LYS A 144 16.18 19.88 5.64
C LYS A 144 15.87 19.47 7.08
N HIS A 145 14.60 19.37 7.44
CA HIS A 145 14.19 18.93 8.78
C HIS A 145 14.63 17.50 9.09
N PHE A 146 14.59 16.60 8.10
CA PHE A 146 15.14 15.25 8.26
C PHE A 146 16.64 15.27 8.60
N LYS A 147 17.46 16.04 7.87
CA LYS A 147 18.89 16.17 8.15
C LYS A 147 19.18 16.79 9.50
N ASP A 148 18.40 17.78 9.91
CA ASP A 148 18.56 18.41 11.22
C ASP A 148 18.18 17.44 12.35
N HIS A 149 17.11 16.65 12.18
CA HIS A 149 16.78 15.56 13.10
C HIS A 149 17.89 14.51 13.19
N ALA A 150 18.46 14.07 12.06
CA ALA A 150 19.49 13.04 12.03
C ALA A 150 20.74 13.41 12.85
N LYS A 151 21.04 14.71 13.01
CA LYS A 151 22.16 15.20 13.84
C LYS A 151 21.92 15.07 15.34
N VAL A 152 20.65 15.07 15.77
CA VAL A 152 20.26 15.12 17.19
C VAL A 152 19.50 13.88 17.66
N CYS A 153 19.17 12.96 16.74
CA CYS A 153 18.54 11.70 17.11
C CYS A 153 19.58 10.79 17.77
N ASP A 154 19.35 10.45 19.04
CA ASP A 154 20.24 9.57 19.81
C ASP A 154 19.89 8.09 19.68
N LEU A 155 18.75 7.76 19.07
CA LEU A 155 18.27 6.39 18.98
C LEU A 155 19.07 5.59 17.93
N ARG A 156 19.52 4.38 18.27
CA ARG A 156 20.29 3.49 17.36
C ARG A 156 19.75 2.07 17.28
N HIS A 157 18.65 1.80 17.96
CA HIS A 157 17.89 0.56 17.95
C HIS A 157 16.45 0.87 18.41
N PRO A 158 15.48 -0.04 18.21
CA PRO A 158 14.12 0.17 18.71
C PRO A 158 14.08 0.48 20.22
N PRO A 159 13.23 1.42 20.69
CA PRO A 159 13.15 1.82 22.09
C PRO A 159 12.34 0.77 22.86
N GLY A 160 13.00 -0.32 23.25
CA GLY A 160 12.35 -1.45 23.90
C GLY A 160 13.36 -2.31 24.62
N ARG A 161 12.87 -3.33 25.32
CA ARG A 161 13.74 -4.30 25.96
C ARG A 161 14.27 -5.26 24.91
N GLU A 162 15.58 -5.36 24.78
CA GLU A 162 16.18 -6.44 24.01
C GLU A 162 15.91 -7.78 24.70
N ILE A 163 15.19 -8.68 24.02
CA ILE A 163 14.80 -9.99 24.55
C ILE A 163 15.54 -11.15 23.88
N TYR A 164 16.23 -10.88 22.78
CA TYR A 164 17.01 -11.88 22.05
C TYR A 164 18.12 -11.21 21.24
N ARG A 165 19.29 -11.86 21.18
CA ARG A 165 20.37 -11.51 20.25
C ARG A 165 21.14 -12.75 19.82
N HIS A 166 21.31 -12.90 18.51
CA HIS A 166 22.12 -13.96 17.93
C HIS A 166 22.57 -13.60 16.51
N ASN A 167 23.85 -13.81 16.20
CA ASN A 167 24.44 -13.60 14.86
C ASN A 167 24.09 -12.24 14.22
N GLY A 168 24.21 -11.16 14.99
CA GLY A 168 23.93 -9.80 14.49
C GLY A 168 22.44 -9.45 14.40
N LEU A 169 21.52 -10.39 14.63
CA LEU A 169 20.09 -10.13 14.76
C LEU A 169 19.73 -9.92 16.23
N ALA A 170 18.80 -8.99 16.48
CA ALA A 170 18.26 -8.73 17.80
C ALA A 170 16.74 -8.52 17.73
N PHE A 171 16.03 -8.96 18.75
CA PHE A 171 14.61 -8.69 18.92
C PHE A 171 14.40 -7.78 20.12
N PHE A 172 13.57 -6.76 19.91
CA PHE A 172 13.18 -5.81 20.92
C PHE A 172 11.69 -5.97 21.19
N GLU A 173 11.35 -6.14 22.46
CA GLU A 173 9.99 -6.09 22.95
C GLU A 173 9.62 -4.63 23.28
N LEU A 174 8.54 -4.14 22.69
CA LEU A 174 8.02 -2.80 22.91
C LEU A 174 6.59 -2.90 23.45
N ASP A 175 6.31 -2.14 24.50
CA ASP A 175 4.93 -1.92 24.95
C ASP A 175 4.36 -0.70 24.20
N GLY A 176 3.29 -0.91 23.43
CA GLY A 176 2.62 0.14 22.66
C GLY A 176 1.98 1.24 23.51
N TYR A 177 1.70 0.98 24.79
CA TYR A 177 1.21 1.99 25.73
C TYR A 177 2.33 2.89 26.26
N VAL A 178 3.55 2.37 26.37
CA VAL A 178 4.73 3.14 26.79
C VAL A 178 5.33 3.88 25.59
N GLU A 179 5.58 3.16 24.50
CA GLU A 179 6.28 3.65 23.31
C GLU A 179 5.33 4.10 22.21
N LYS A 180 4.29 4.83 22.60
CA LYS A 180 3.16 5.21 21.72
C LYS A 180 3.62 5.82 20.39
N LYS A 181 4.57 6.76 20.43
CA LYS A 181 5.04 7.46 19.23
C LYS A 181 5.74 6.50 18.27
N TYR A 182 6.65 5.68 18.79
CA TYR A 182 7.41 4.72 17.98
C TYR A 182 6.47 3.70 17.35
N CYS A 183 5.57 3.11 18.15
CA CYS A 183 4.63 2.10 17.67
C CYS A 183 3.63 2.67 16.66
N ARG A 184 3.15 3.91 16.84
CA ARG A 184 2.31 4.61 15.85
C ARG A 184 3.06 4.83 14.53
N ASN A 185 4.30 5.31 14.60
CA ASN A 185 5.14 5.52 13.42
C ASN A 185 5.44 4.21 12.68
N LEU A 186 5.78 3.15 13.41
CA LEU A 186 5.97 1.81 12.85
C LEU A 186 4.69 1.29 12.17
N ALA A 187 3.53 1.53 12.78
CA ALA A 187 2.25 1.11 12.22
C ALA A 187 1.93 1.85 10.91
N LEU A 188 2.18 3.16 10.86
CA LEU A 188 2.06 3.99 9.65
C LEU A 188 3.01 3.51 8.54
N LEU A 189 4.27 3.27 8.85
CA LEU A 189 5.25 2.73 7.91
C LEU A 189 4.81 1.35 7.38
N SER A 190 4.45 0.44 8.28
CA SER A 190 3.99 -0.90 7.92
C SER A 190 2.76 -0.88 7.01
N LYS A 191 1.82 0.05 7.23
CA LYS A 191 0.60 0.16 6.43
C LYS A 191 0.86 0.54 4.96
N LEU A 192 1.99 1.19 4.66
CA LEU A 192 2.41 1.46 3.28
C LEU A 192 2.66 0.18 2.46
N PHE A 193 2.90 -0.95 3.13
CA PHE A 193 3.24 -2.23 2.50
C PHE A 193 2.25 -3.35 2.86
N LEU A 194 1.21 -3.06 3.63
CA LEU A 194 0.15 -4.00 4.02
C LEU A 194 -1.23 -3.44 3.66
N ASP A 195 -1.97 -4.19 2.83
CA ASP A 195 -3.32 -3.82 2.40
C ASP A 195 -4.31 -3.88 3.58
N HIS A 196 -4.42 -5.07 4.19
CA HIS A 196 -5.39 -5.38 5.24
C HIS A 196 -4.85 -5.17 6.67
N LYS A 197 -4.13 -4.06 6.90
CA LYS A 197 -3.72 -3.67 8.25
C LYS A 197 -4.70 -2.64 8.83
N SER A 198 -5.40 -3.01 9.89
CA SER A 198 -6.20 -2.07 10.67
C SER A 198 -5.30 -1.12 11.46
N LEU A 199 -5.55 0.18 11.33
CA LEU A 199 -4.94 1.22 12.15
C LEU A 199 -6.02 1.84 13.03
N TYR A 200 -5.96 1.54 14.32
CA TYR A 200 -6.74 2.24 15.34
C TYR A 200 -5.81 3.24 16.02
N TYR A 201 -6.20 4.51 16.01
CA TYR A 201 -5.50 5.53 16.77
C TYR A 201 -6.10 5.55 18.19
N ASP A 202 -5.51 4.76 19.08
CA ASP A 202 -5.79 4.79 20.53
C ASP A 202 -4.82 5.75 21.23
#